data_AF-A0A250J4J5-F1
#
_entry.id   AF-A0A250J4J5-F1
#
_cell.length_a   1.000
_cell.length_b   1.000
_cell.length_c   1.000
_cell.angle_alpha   90.00
_cell.angle_beta   90.00
_cell.angle_gamma   90.00
#
_symmetry.space_group_name_H-M   'P 1'
#
loop_
_entity.id
_entity.type
_entity.pdbx_description
1 polymer ?
#
loop_
_entity_poly.entity_id
_entity_poly.type
_entity_poly.pdbx_seq_one_letter_code
_entity_poly.pdbx_strand_id
1 'polypeptide(L)'
;MSSPHADAAPAPAAPRQATLPGFPVRAWTAPQRLADAVLQALLVATVLAAAVLILHFTFEGEANPTPPPRAGMLGLLALGLYGLLRLLRWRSAATLQVEPERLVLERRGDRFEIPVSSVESVRGWRLPLPVAGLALRMRSGRRFQYGVQVEDPLPVLEAFGQEHAQAREEARHPLTAFAHARATVMRPGALLFAFKFFLFPLIPGGIMFRANQYITYGGPFAQYRMYGLAPYLQSLFTYWVYFGAALVVYATLLRVPAEVLALGGTWLSPRRARGVRRFVEITCALLYFVGSLALMAVQFLS
;
A
#
# COMPACT_ATOMS: atom_id res chain seq x y z
N MET A 1 -36.75 70.45 -8.44
CA MET A 1 -35.39 70.58 -8.99
C MET A 1 -34.56 69.50 -8.31
N SER A 2 -34.27 68.44 -9.06
CA SER A 2 -33.62 67.22 -8.59
C SER A 2 -32.11 67.33 -8.84
N SER A 3 -31.31 67.01 -7.82
CA SER A 3 -29.86 66.81 -7.91
C SER A 3 -29.43 65.70 -6.94
N PRO A 4 -28.33 64.99 -7.23
CA PRO A 4 -28.35 63.53 -7.34
C PRO A 4 -27.61 62.82 -6.21
N HIS A 5 -28.12 61.66 -5.80
CA HIS A 5 -27.34 60.69 -5.02
C HIS A 5 -26.31 60.03 -5.96
N ALA A 6 -25.03 60.30 -5.69
CA ALA A 6 -23.92 59.62 -6.34
C ALA A 6 -23.88 58.15 -5.85
N ASP A 7 -24.10 57.23 -6.78
CA ASP A 7 -23.84 55.80 -6.58
C ASP A 7 -22.34 55.59 -6.40
N ALA A 8 -21.92 55.27 -5.17
CA ALA A 8 -20.58 54.80 -4.89
C ALA A 8 -20.42 53.40 -5.50
N ALA A 9 -19.52 53.27 -6.49
CA ALA A 9 -19.18 52.00 -7.11
C ALA A 9 -18.70 51.00 -6.04
N PRO A 10 -19.15 49.73 -6.07
CA PRO A 10 -18.68 48.71 -5.15
C PRO A 10 -17.17 48.48 -5.33
N ALA A 11 -16.45 48.49 -4.21
CA ALA A 11 -15.01 48.24 -4.18
C ALA A 11 -14.67 46.92 -4.89
N PRO A 12 -13.60 46.86 -5.70
CA PRO A 12 -13.20 45.64 -6.36
C PRO A 12 -12.89 44.55 -5.33
N ALA A 13 -13.55 43.40 -5.48
CA ALA A 13 -13.31 42.22 -4.67
C ALA A 13 -11.81 41.89 -4.68
N ALA A 14 -11.24 41.73 -3.47
CA ALA A 14 -9.84 41.34 -3.31
C ALA A 14 -9.53 40.11 -4.18
N PRO A 15 -8.37 40.09 -4.86
CA PRO A 15 -8.02 38.98 -5.73
C PRO A 15 -8.05 37.67 -4.94
N ARG A 16 -8.87 36.73 -5.41
CA ARG A 16 -8.96 35.35 -4.91
C ARG A 16 -7.55 34.75 -5.00
N GLN A 17 -6.82 34.73 -3.89
CA GLN A 17 -5.47 34.17 -3.82
C GLN A 17 -5.52 32.73 -4.36
N ALA A 18 -4.69 32.44 -5.36
CA ALA A 18 -4.65 31.15 -6.03
C ALA A 18 -4.34 30.05 -5.00
N THR A 19 -5.38 29.35 -4.58
CA THR A 19 -5.29 28.22 -3.65
C THR A 19 -4.66 27.08 -4.42
N LEU A 20 -3.49 26.59 -3.99
CA LEU A 20 -2.92 25.37 -4.56
C LEU A 20 -3.89 24.19 -4.31
N PRO A 21 -3.91 23.19 -5.19
CA PRO A 21 -4.79 22.03 -5.02
C PRO A 21 -4.55 21.36 -3.66
N GLY A 22 -5.64 21.09 -2.92
CA GLY A 22 -5.57 20.42 -1.63
C GLY A 22 -4.99 19.02 -1.77
N PHE A 23 -3.95 18.71 -1.00
CA PHE A 23 -3.33 17.40 -0.96
C PHE A 23 -4.13 16.47 -0.04
N PRO A 24 -4.54 15.28 -0.51
CA PRO A 24 -5.16 14.28 0.36
C PRO A 24 -4.09 13.72 1.31
N VAL A 25 -4.28 13.91 2.61
CA VAL A 25 -3.33 13.50 3.64
C VAL A 25 -4.02 12.69 4.72
N ARG A 26 -3.24 12.15 5.67
CA ARG A 26 -3.80 11.64 6.92
C ARG A 26 -3.11 12.28 8.10
N ALA A 27 -3.89 12.82 9.02
CA ALA A 27 -3.39 13.44 10.23
C ALA A 27 -3.33 12.38 11.34
N TRP A 28 -2.12 12.09 11.82
CA TRP A 28 -1.87 11.06 12.81
C TRP A 28 -1.26 11.65 14.07
N THR A 29 -1.76 11.26 15.24
CA THR A 29 -0.98 11.41 16.47
C THR A 29 0.08 10.30 16.54
N ALA A 30 1.14 10.51 17.33
CA ALA A 30 2.17 9.49 17.55
C ALA A 30 1.62 8.10 17.96
N PRO A 31 0.68 7.97 18.91
CA PRO A 31 0.12 6.66 19.27
C PRO A 31 -0.71 6.04 18.15
N GLN A 32 -1.45 6.84 17.37
CA GLN A 32 -2.23 6.31 16.25
C GLN A 32 -1.33 5.82 15.11
N ARG A 33 -0.20 6.48 14.88
CA ARG A 33 0.81 6.02 13.92
C ARG A 33 1.41 4.67 14.34
N LEU A 34 1.71 4.52 15.63
CA LEU A 34 2.19 3.24 16.16
C LEU A 34 1.12 2.15 16.00
N ALA A 35 -0.14 2.45 16.31
CA ALA A 35 -1.25 1.53 16.12
C ALA A 35 -1.42 1.10 14.66
N ASP A 36 -1.34 2.03 13.68
CA ASP A 36 -1.39 1.69 12.24
C ASP A 36 -0.23 0.75 11.84
N ALA A 37 0.99 1.04 12.31
CA ALA A 37 2.15 0.21 12.02
C ALA A 37 2.04 -1.19 12.64
N VAL A 38 1.61 -1.30 13.90
CA VAL A 38 1.42 -2.57 14.60
C VAL A 38 0.30 -3.39 13.95
N LEU A 39 -0.84 -2.79 13.65
CA LEU A 39 -1.95 -3.48 12.97
C LEU A 39 -1.55 -3.96 11.58
N GLN A 40 -0.80 -3.15 10.82
CA GLN A 40 -0.26 -3.56 9.53
C GLN A 40 0.71 -4.75 9.66
N ALA A 41 1.61 -4.72 10.65
CA ALA A 41 2.56 -5.80 10.89
C ALA A 41 1.85 -7.10 11.30
N LEU A 42 0.87 -7.01 12.20
CA LEU A 42 0.04 -8.13 12.62
C LEU A 42 -0.74 -8.71 11.43
N LEU A 43 -1.37 -7.87 10.61
CA LEU A 43 -2.09 -8.32 9.42
C LEU A 43 -1.19 -9.13 8.48
N VAL A 44 0.00 -8.61 8.18
CA VAL A 44 0.98 -9.30 7.32
C VAL A 44 1.43 -10.61 7.95
N ALA A 45 1.77 -10.61 9.25
CA ALA A 45 2.20 -11.79 9.97
C ALA A 45 1.11 -12.89 9.99
N THR A 46 -0.16 -12.52 10.22
CA THR A 46 -1.29 -13.45 10.23
C THR A 46 -1.51 -14.08 8.86
N VAL A 47 -1.47 -13.29 7.78
CA VAL A 47 -1.60 -13.80 6.40
C VAL A 47 -0.45 -14.75 6.07
N LEU A 48 0.78 -14.38 6.42
CA LEU A 48 1.96 -15.20 6.19
C LEU A 48 1.90 -16.51 6.98
N ALA A 49 1.51 -16.46 8.26
CA ALA A 49 1.35 -17.63 9.11
C ALA A 49 0.27 -18.58 8.56
N ALA A 50 -0.86 -18.06 8.08
CA ALA A 50 -1.90 -18.87 7.44
C ALA A 50 -1.37 -19.56 6.17
N ALA A 51 -0.62 -18.83 5.34
CA ALA A 51 -0.05 -19.38 4.11
C ALA A 51 0.99 -20.48 4.40
N VAL A 52 1.88 -20.26 5.37
CA VAL A 52 2.87 -21.27 5.80
C VAL A 52 2.18 -22.51 6.38
N LEU A 53 1.13 -22.34 7.18
CA LEU A 53 0.38 -23.47 7.75
C LEU A 53 -0.27 -24.32 6.64
N ILE A 54 -0.87 -23.68 5.62
CA ILE A 54 -1.45 -24.36 4.47
C ILE A 54 -0.38 -25.18 3.73
N LEU A 55 0.80 -24.61 3.52
CA LEU A 55 1.90 -25.32 2.85
C LEU A 55 2.40 -26.51 3.68
N HIS A 56 2.67 -26.29 4.97
CA HIS A 56 3.18 -27.34 5.87
C HIS A 56 2.24 -28.55 5.90
N PHE A 57 0.94 -28.31 6.10
CA PHE A 57 -0.06 -29.37 6.14
C PHE A 57 -0.18 -30.14 4.82
N THR A 58 0.12 -29.48 3.70
CA THR A 58 0.10 -30.13 2.38
C THR A 58 1.34 -31.01 2.15
N PHE A 59 2.51 -30.62 2.67
CA PHE A 59 3.75 -31.41 2.54
C PHE A 59 3.82 -32.58 3.52
N GLU A 60 3.10 -32.55 4.65
CA GLU A 60 3.11 -33.61 5.66
C GLU A 60 2.19 -34.82 5.35
N GLY A 61 1.48 -34.82 4.22
CA GLY A 61 1.05 -36.08 3.61
C GLY A 61 -0.35 -36.60 3.96
N GLU A 62 -1.34 -35.73 4.14
CA GLU A 62 -2.74 -36.19 3.99
C GLU A 62 -3.12 -36.22 2.50
N ALA A 63 -3.55 -37.39 2.01
CA ALA A 63 -3.95 -37.63 0.62
C ALA A 63 -5.14 -36.76 0.16
N ASN A 64 -5.76 -35.99 1.05
CA ASN A 64 -6.86 -35.09 0.76
C ASN A 64 -6.65 -33.75 1.49
N PRO A 65 -6.03 -32.75 0.84
CA PRO A 65 -5.64 -31.52 1.52
C PRO A 65 -6.89 -30.68 1.83
N THR A 66 -7.49 -30.88 3.00
CA THR A 66 -8.41 -29.88 3.54
C THR A 66 -7.57 -28.79 4.18
N PRO A 67 -7.84 -27.49 3.90
CA PRO A 67 -7.09 -26.43 4.55
C PRO A 67 -7.30 -26.54 6.07
N PRO A 68 -6.21 -26.52 6.86
CA PRO A 68 -6.30 -26.75 8.30
C PRO A 68 -7.23 -25.70 8.95
N PRO A 69 -8.12 -26.08 9.89
CA PRO A 69 -9.06 -25.15 10.53
C PRO A 69 -8.39 -23.90 11.11
N ARG A 70 -7.15 -24.05 11.62
CA ARG A 70 -6.33 -22.95 12.14
C ARG A 70 -5.97 -21.93 11.05
N ALA A 71 -5.70 -22.34 9.81
CA ALA A 71 -5.48 -21.40 8.70
C ALA A 71 -6.74 -20.59 8.39
N GLY A 72 -7.91 -21.23 8.44
CA GLY A 72 -9.20 -20.54 8.30
C GLY A 72 -9.41 -19.47 9.37
N MET A 73 -9.14 -19.80 10.64
CA MET A 73 -9.23 -18.85 11.76
C MET A 73 -8.26 -17.68 11.61
N LEU A 74 -7.02 -17.93 11.17
CA LEU A 74 -6.05 -16.87 10.85
C LEU A 74 -6.54 -16.01 9.68
N GLY A 75 -7.16 -16.59 8.66
CA GLY A 75 -7.78 -15.84 7.56
C GLY A 75 -8.89 -14.90 8.04
N LEU A 76 -9.76 -15.36 8.94
CA LEU A 76 -10.80 -14.53 9.57
C LEU A 76 -10.20 -13.41 10.43
N LEU A 77 -9.16 -13.71 11.21
CA LEU A 77 -8.43 -12.71 11.99
C LEU A 77 -7.80 -11.65 11.08
N ALA A 78 -7.18 -12.05 9.96
CA ALA A 78 -6.63 -11.13 8.97
C ALA A 78 -7.72 -10.21 8.39
N LEU A 79 -8.91 -10.73 8.10
CA LEU A 79 -10.03 -9.91 7.64
C LEU A 79 -10.47 -8.88 8.69
N GLY A 80 -10.56 -9.29 9.96
CA GLY A 80 -10.86 -8.39 11.08
C GLY A 80 -9.82 -7.29 11.26
N LEU A 81 -8.53 -7.64 11.23
CA LEU A 81 -7.42 -6.69 11.30
C LEU A 81 -7.44 -5.71 10.11
N TYR A 82 -7.73 -6.19 8.91
CA TYR A 82 -7.88 -5.35 7.73
C TYR A 82 -9.03 -4.35 7.87
N GLY A 83 -10.19 -4.80 8.37
CA GLY A 83 -11.34 -3.94 8.66
C GLY A 83 -10.99 -2.84 9.68
N LEU A 84 -10.34 -3.21 10.78
CA LEU A 84 -9.92 -2.26 11.82
C LEU A 84 -8.91 -1.24 11.29
N LEU A 85 -7.92 -1.69 10.51
CA LEU A 85 -6.94 -0.82 9.86
C LEU A 85 -7.63 0.16 8.89
N ARG A 86 -8.62 -0.31 8.13
CA ARG A 86 -9.37 0.52 7.20
C ARG A 86 -10.20 1.57 7.93
N LEU A 87 -10.85 1.19 9.03
CA LEU A 87 -11.62 2.10 9.89
C LEU A 87 -10.71 3.17 10.50
N LEU A 88 -9.55 2.77 11.05
CA LEU A 88 -8.57 3.69 11.62
C LEU A 88 -8.08 4.70 10.58
N ARG A 89 -7.70 4.23 9.38
CA ARG A 89 -7.25 5.09 8.27
C ARG A 89 -8.34 6.01 7.74
N TRP A 90 -9.57 5.52 7.67
CA TRP A 90 -10.74 6.31 7.26
C TRP A 90 -10.99 7.44 8.26
N ARG A 91 -10.93 7.16 9.57
CA ARG A 91 -11.09 8.15 10.64
C ARG A 91 -9.98 9.22 10.65
N SER A 92 -8.77 8.87 10.23
CA SER A 92 -7.62 9.79 10.16
C SER A 92 -7.48 10.53 8.82
N ALA A 93 -8.44 10.39 7.91
CA ALA A 93 -8.44 11.12 6.63
C ALA A 93 -8.51 12.64 6.86
N ALA A 94 -7.65 13.37 6.17
CA ALA A 94 -7.54 14.82 6.24
C ALA A 94 -7.12 15.40 4.88
N THR A 95 -7.25 16.71 4.72
CA THR A 95 -6.78 17.46 3.55
C THR A 95 -5.80 18.52 4.02
N LEU A 96 -4.67 18.64 3.32
CA LEU A 96 -3.68 19.68 3.56
C LEU A 96 -3.71 20.64 2.38
N GLN A 97 -4.04 21.90 2.66
CA GLN A 97 -3.94 22.97 1.68
C GLN A 97 -2.77 23.85 2.06
N VAL A 98 -1.92 24.15 1.06
CA VAL A 98 -0.79 25.05 1.21
C VAL A 98 -1.20 26.38 0.58
N GLU A 99 -1.49 27.36 1.42
CA GLU A 99 -1.71 28.74 0.99
C GLU A 99 -0.44 29.56 1.25
N PRO A 100 -0.25 30.73 0.60
CA PRO A 100 0.96 31.52 0.75
C PRO A 100 1.28 31.89 2.21
N GLU A 101 0.28 32.29 2.99
CA GLU A 101 0.51 32.79 4.36
C GLU A 101 0.20 31.74 5.46
N ARG A 102 -0.55 30.69 5.12
CA ARG A 102 -1.03 29.69 6.08
C ARG A 102 -1.11 28.30 5.47
N LEU A 103 -0.86 27.31 6.30
CA LEU A 103 -1.31 25.95 6.05
C LEU A 103 -2.67 25.74 6.64
N VAL A 104 -3.53 25.08 5.89
CA VAL A 104 -4.83 24.64 6.38
C VAL A 104 -4.82 23.13 6.40
N LEU A 105 -4.85 22.56 7.59
CA LEU A 105 -5.11 21.14 7.80
C LEU A 105 -6.57 20.98 8.18
N GLU A 106 -7.36 20.39 7.29
CA GLU A 106 -8.76 20.11 7.53
C GLU A 106 -8.96 18.62 7.79
N ARG A 107 -9.57 18.30 8.92
CA ARG A 107 -9.81 16.95 9.39
C ARG A 107 -11.23 16.84 9.91
N ARG A 108 -12.13 16.30 9.09
CA ARG A 108 -13.52 15.94 9.48
C ARG A 108 -14.25 17.02 10.31
N GLY A 109 -14.18 18.27 9.84
CA GLY A 109 -14.82 19.41 10.51
C GLY A 109 -13.89 20.23 11.40
N ASP A 110 -12.75 19.66 11.84
CA ASP A 110 -11.70 20.44 12.51
C ASP A 110 -10.82 21.11 11.46
N ARG A 111 -10.73 22.44 11.49
CA ARG A 111 -9.82 23.22 10.63
C ARG A 111 -8.71 23.81 11.48
N PHE A 112 -7.47 23.39 11.22
CA PHE A 112 -6.28 23.94 11.84
C PHE A 112 -5.59 24.88 10.85
N GLU A 113 -5.60 26.16 11.16
CA GLU A 113 -4.85 27.17 10.41
C GLU A 113 -3.51 27.40 11.10
N ILE A 114 -2.43 27.06 10.39
CA ILE A 114 -1.06 27.15 10.90
C ILE A 114 -0.35 28.22 10.06
N PRO A 115 -0.02 29.40 10.61
CA PRO A 115 0.73 30.41 9.88
C PRO A 115 2.07 29.84 9.40
N VAL A 116 2.43 30.03 8.14
CA VAL A 116 3.68 29.51 7.57
C VAL A 116 4.89 30.04 8.34
N SER A 117 4.82 31.30 8.79
CA SER A 117 5.82 31.94 9.66
C SER A 117 6.05 31.22 11.00
N SER A 118 5.05 30.49 11.50
CA SER A 118 5.15 29.73 12.75
C SER A 118 5.87 28.39 12.59
N VAL A 119 6.08 27.93 11.35
CA VAL A 119 6.78 26.69 11.02
C VAL A 119 8.28 26.97 10.90
N GLU A 120 9.08 26.30 11.73
CA GLU A 120 10.54 26.39 11.69
C GLU A 120 11.10 25.46 10.62
N SER A 121 10.64 24.21 10.61
CA SER A 121 11.15 23.17 9.72
C SER A 121 10.11 22.10 9.42
N VAL A 122 10.21 21.52 8.23
CA VAL A 122 9.43 20.35 7.80
C VAL A 122 10.41 19.21 7.60
N ARG A 123 10.21 18.09 8.31
CA ARG A 123 11.08 16.91 8.20
C ARG A 123 10.28 15.69 7.78
N GLY A 124 10.83 14.89 6.87
CA GLY A 124 10.34 13.57 6.56
C GLY A 124 10.47 12.63 7.76
N TRP A 125 9.57 11.66 7.85
CA TRP A 125 9.72 10.58 8.81
C TRP A 125 10.92 9.73 8.44
N ARG A 126 11.80 9.46 9.43
CA ARG A 126 12.99 8.63 9.24
C ARG A 126 12.67 7.20 8.79
N LEU A 127 11.50 6.69 9.19
CA LEU A 127 11.00 5.39 8.77
C LEU A 127 9.76 5.59 7.88
N PRO A 128 9.86 5.42 6.55
CA PRO A 128 8.74 5.59 5.61
C PRO A 128 7.78 4.37 5.58
N LEU A 129 7.72 3.61 6.68
CA LEU A 129 6.87 2.42 6.83
C LEU A 129 5.72 2.72 7.81
N PRO A 130 4.46 2.42 7.46
CA PRO A 130 4.00 1.81 6.20
C PRO A 130 3.88 2.78 5.01
N VAL A 131 3.77 4.09 5.26
CA VAL A 131 3.73 5.16 4.24
C VAL A 131 4.62 6.32 4.69
N ALA A 132 5.14 7.08 3.74
CA ALA A 132 5.87 8.31 4.03
C ALA A 132 5.00 9.32 4.78
N GLY A 133 5.66 10.22 5.50
CA GLY A 133 4.99 11.27 6.24
C GLY A 133 5.94 12.39 6.58
N LEU A 134 5.35 13.52 6.94
CA LEU A 134 6.00 14.77 7.29
C LEU A 134 5.69 15.09 8.77
N ALA A 135 6.68 15.62 9.46
CA ALA A 135 6.54 16.18 10.79
C ALA A 135 6.86 17.68 10.72
N LEU A 136 5.94 18.49 11.20
CA LEU A 136 6.11 19.94 11.29
C LEU A 136 6.73 20.27 12.66
N ARG A 137 7.81 21.05 12.64
CA ARG A 137 8.40 21.64 13.84
C ARG A 137 8.07 23.13 13.84
N MET A 138 7.49 23.58 14.95
CA MET A 138 7.09 24.96 15.15
C MET A 138 8.29 25.79 15.63
N ARG A 139 8.27 27.11 15.37
CA ARG A 139 9.28 28.07 15.86
C ARG A 139 9.37 28.12 17.38
N SER A 140 8.31 27.70 18.09
CA SER A 140 8.32 27.48 19.54
C SER A 140 9.20 26.30 19.98
N GLY A 141 9.89 25.61 19.06
CA GLY A 141 10.71 24.42 19.31
C GLY A 141 9.90 23.13 19.50
N ARG A 142 8.57 23.25 19.67
CA ARG A 142 7.66 22.11 19.82
C ARG A 142 7.35 21.48 18.47
N ARG A 143 7.12 20.17 18.46
CA ARG A 143 6.55 19.48 17.30
C ARG A 143 5.05 19.71 17.26
N PHE A 144 4.49 19.88 16.06
CA PHE A 144 3.05 19.90 15.89
C PHE A 144 2.46 18.56 16.35
N GLN A 145 1.31 18.60 17.04
CA GLN A 145 0.71 17.41 17.66
C GLN A 145 0.36 16.31 16.65
N TYR A 146 0.09 16.71 15.40
CA TYR A 146 -0.22 15.81 14.31
C TYR A 146 0.95 15.68 13.34
N GLY A 147 1.33 14.44 13.02
CA GLY A 147 2.15 14.14 11.85
C GLY A 147 1.27 13.96 10.63
N VAL A 148 1.72 14.47 9.49
CA VAL A 148 0.97 14.41 8.23
C VAL A 148 1.51 13.26 7.39
N GLN A 149 0.76 12.17 7.27
CA GLN A 149 1.09 11.10 6.33
C GLN A 149 0.68 11.53 4.93
N VAL A 150 1.68 11.61 4.04
CA VAL A 150 1.54 11.99 2.64
C VAL A 150 2.16 10.88 1.82
N GLU A 151 1.44 10.41 0.82
CA GLU A 151 1.95 9.34 -0.01
C GLU A 151 3.14 9.76 -0.87
N ASP A 152 3.02 10.93 -1.51
CA ASP A 152 4.12 11.59 -2.21
C ASP A 152 4.49 12.88 -1.45
N PRO A 153 5.57 12.87 -0.65
CA PRO A 153 5.97 14.06 0.12
C PRO A 153 6.59 15.16 -0.74
N LEU A 154 7.05 14.85 -1.97
CA LEU A 154 7.82 15.80 -2.77
C LEU A 154 7.00 17.02 -3.21
N PRO A 155 5.78 16.90 -3.76
CA PRO A 155 4.95 18.05 -4.13
C PRO A 155 4.63 18.98 -2.94
N VAL A 156 4.43 18.40 -1.75
CA VAL A 156 4.16 19.18 -0.52
C VAL A 156 5.40 19.95 -0.08
N LEU A 157 6.58 19.31 -0.13
CA LEU A 157 7.85 19.94 0.20
C LEU A 157 8.26 21.01 -0.82
N GLU A 158 7.94 20.82 -2.10
CA GLU A 158 8.19 21.83 -3.15
C GLU A 158 7.29 23.06 -2.98
N ALA A 159 6.00 22.87 -2.66
CA ALA A 159 5.09 23.95 -2.33
C ALA A 159 5.59 24.76 -1.11
N PHE A 160 6.07 24.07 -0.08
CA PHE A 160 6.69 24.68 1.10
C PHE A 160 8.05 25.33 0.84
N GLY A 161 8.81 24.73 -0.08
CA GLY A 161 10.18 25.08 -0.38
C GLY A 161 10.31 26.47 -0.98
N GLN A 162 9.25 27.05 -1.55
CA GLN A 162 9.30 28.42 -2.06
C GLN A 162 9.74 29.41 -0.96
N GLU A 163 9.22 29.25 0.26
CA GLU A 163 9.47 30.18 1.37
C GLU A 163 10.50 29.65 2.39
N HIS A 164 10.72 28.33 2.47
CA HIS A 164 11.59 27.73 3.48
C HIS A 164 12.77 26.95 2.87
N ALA A 165 14.00 27.43 3.10
CA ALA A 165 15.23 26.78 2.63
C ALA A 165 15.38 25.33 3.15
N GLN A 166 14.98 25.08 4.39
CA GLN A 166 15.07 23.73 4.99
C GLN A 166 14.10 22.72 4.34
N ALA A 167 12.95 23.17 3.84
CA ALA A 167 12.05 22.29 3.09
C ALA A 167 12.65 21.90 1.73
N ARG A 168 13.43 22.78 1.09
CA ARG A 168 14.20 22.45 -0.12
C ARG A 168 15.30 21.42 0.14
N GLU A 169 15.95 21.49 1.30
CA GLU A 169 16.97 20.53 1.70
C GLU A 169 16.35 19.14 1.94
N GLU A 170 15.24 19.09 2.67
CA GLU A 170 14.50 17.85 2.89
C GLU A 170 13.95 17.26 1.58
N ALA A 171 13.53 18.11 0.63
CA ALA A 171 13.11 17.67 -0.71
C ALA A 171 14.22 16.92 -1.46
N ARG A 172 15.49 17.27 -1.21
CA ARG A 172 16.68 16.62 -1.82
C ARG A 172 17.14 15.38 -1.07
N HIS A 173 16.57 15.10 0.11
CA HIS A 173 17.00 13.98 0.94
C HIS A 173 16.67 12.63 0.27
N PRO A 174 17.56 11.62 0.34
CA PRO A 174 17.34 10.31 -0.32
C PRO A 174 16.04 9.62 0.08
N LEU A 175 15.60 9.76 1.34
CA LEU A 175 14.32 9.20 1.79
C LEU A 175 13.11 9.83 1.10
N THR A 176 13.17 11.12 0.79
CA THR A 176 12.12 11.83 0.05
C THR A 176 12.10 11.35 -1.40
N ALA A 177 13.27 11.22 -2.03
CA ALA A 177 13.39 10.64 -3.37
C ALA A 177 12.87 9.20 -3.44
N PHE A 178 13.13 8.39 -2.40
CA PHE A 178 12.61 7.03 -2.28
C PHE A 178 11.08 7.03 -2.15
N ALA A 179 10.53 7.86 -1.27
CA ALA A 179 9.09 7.98 -1.07
C ALA A 179 8.37 8.43 -2.35
N HIS A 180 8.91 9.44 -3.04
CA HIS A 180 8.41 9.92 -4.32
C HIS A 180 8.48 8.84 -5.41
N ALA A 181 9.60 8.12 -5.54
CA ALA A 181 9.73 7.00 -6.46
C ALA A 181 8.70 5.89 -6.15
N ARG A 182 8.48 5.59 -4.87
CA ARG A 182 7.48 4.60 -4.44
C ARG A 182 6.05 5.01 -4.80
N ALA A 183 5.74 6.30 -4.72
CA ALA A 183 4.41 6.83 -5.04
C ALA A 183 4.12 6.90 -6.56
N THR A 184 5.15 7.10 -7.38
CA THR A 184 5.00 7.46 -8.81
C THR A 184 5.31 6.35 -9.82
N VAL A 185 5.95 5.25 -9.41
CA VAL A 185 6.41 4.22 -10.36
C VAL A 185 5.26 3.36 -10.87
N MET A 186 4.56 2.62 -10.02
CA MET A 186 3.30 1.96 -10.39
C MET A 186 2.47 1.64 -9.16
N ARG A 187 1.18 1.96 -9.22
CA ARG A 187 0.17 1.40 -8.31
C ARG A 187 -0.56 0.32 -9.08
N PRO A 188 -0.39 -0.96 -8.74
CA PRO A 188 -1.21 -2.00 -9.35
C PRO A 188 -2.67 -1.67 -9.00
N GLY A 189 -3.48 -1.43 -10.03
CA GLY A 189 -4.91 -1.20 -9.84
C GLY A 189 -5.58 -2.40 -9.16
N ALA A 190 -6.76 -2.20 -8.59
CA ALA A 190 -7.52 -3.27 -7.93
C ALA A 190 -7.67 -4.52 -8.81
N LEU A 191 -7.82 -4.33 -10.12
CA LEU A 191 -7.87 -5.40 -11.11
C LEU A 191 -6.57 -6.21 -11.18
N LEU A 192 -5.40 -5.56 -11.25
CA LEU A 192 -4.12 -6.28 -11.30
C LEU A 192 -3.82 -6.98 -9.97
N PHE A 193 -4.24 -6.40 -8.85
CA PHE A 193 -4.16 -7.05 -7.54
C PHE A 193 -5.05 -8.30 -7.47
N ALA A 194 -6.30 -8.19 -7.94
CA ALA A 194 -7.22 -9.33 -8.03
C ALA A 194 -6.68 -10.40 -8.98
N PHE A 195 -6.14 -10.00 -10.14
CA PHE A 195 -5.49 -10.93 -11.06
C PHE A 195 -4.35 -11.67 -10.36
N LYS A 196 -3.44 -10.95 -9.70
CA LYS A 196 -2.25 -11.50 -9.06
C LYS A 196 -2.57 -12.53 -7.97
N PHE A 197 -3.53 -12.24 -7.09
CA PHE A 197 -3.77 -13.08 -5.90
C PHE A 197 -5.00 -13.98 -6.00
N PHE A 198 -5.88 -13.77 -6.98
CA PHE A 198 -7.09 -14.57 -7.15
C PHE A 198 -7.06 -15.37 -8.45
N LEU A 199 -6.83 -14.72 -9.59
CA LEU A 199 -6.90 -15.39 -10.90
C LEU A 199 -5.61 -16.15 -11.25
N PHE A 200 -4.45 -15.59 -10.96
CA PHE A 200 -3.17 -16.21 -11.28
C PHE A 200 -2.94 -17.55 -10.56
N PRO A 201 -3.28 -17.73 -9.28
CA PRO A 201 -3.23 -19.04 -8.63
C PRO A 201 -4.11 -20.12 -9.26
N LEU A 202 -5.18 -19.74 -9.97
CA LEU A 202 -6.03 -20.71 -10.68
C LEU A 202 -5.31 -21.35 -11.86
N ILE A 203 -4.26 -20.74 -12.41
CA ILE A 203 -3.49 -21.33 -13.51
C ILE A 203 -2.76 -22.60 -13.03
N PRO A 204 -1.80 -22.53 -12.09
CA PRO A 204 -1.14 -23.74 -11.60
C PRO A 204 -2.09 -24.66 -10.81
N GLY A 205 -3.01 -24.08 -10.03
CA GLY A 205 -4.02 -24.86 -9.30
C GLY A 205 -4.96 -25.62 -10.22
N GLY A 206 -5.37 -25.04 -11.34
CA GLY A 206 -6.20 -25.68 -12.35
C GLY A 206 -5.48 -26.80 -13.09
N ILE A 207 -4.19 -26.61 -13.41
CA ILE A 207 -3.36 -27.66 -14.02
C ILE A 207 -3.25 -28.87 -13.08
N MET A 208 -2.95 -28.64 -11.80
CA MET A 208 -2.86 -29.72 -10.80
C MET A 208 -4.19 -30.37 -10.49
N PHE A 209 -5.24 -29.58 -10.35
CA PHE A 209 -6.59 -30.10 -10.20
C PHE A 209 -6.95 -31.01 -11.38
N ARG A 210 -6.69 -30.56 -12.62
CA ARG A 210 -6.95 -31.37 -13.82
C ARG A 210 -6.11 -32.64 -13.81
N ALA A 211 -4.81 -32.57 -13.50
CA ALA A 211 -3.96 -33.74 -13.40
C ALA A 211 -4.53 -34.77 -12.39
N ASN A 212 -4.94 -34.31 -11.20
CA ASN A 212 -5.58 -35.16 -10.20
C ASN A 212 -6.90 -35.77 -10.70
N GLN A 213 -7.72 -35.02 -11.45
CA GLN A 213 -8.94 -35.58 -12.05
C GLN A 213 -8.65 -36.76 -12.99
N TYR A 214 -7.63 -36.65 -13.83
CA TYR A 214 -7.25 -37.72 -14.75
C TYR A 214 -6.61 -38.91 -14.04
N ILE A 215 -5.72 -38.67 -13.07
CA ILE A 215 -4.99 -39.73 -12.37
C ILE A 215 -5.89 -40.50 -11.40
N THR A 216 -6.62 -39.79 -10.56
CA THR A 216 -7.38 -40.38 -9.44
C THR A 216 -8.76 -40.86 -9.86
N TYR A 217 -9.42 -40.14 -10.76
CA TYR A 217 -10.81 -40.40 -11.13
C TYR A 217 -10.98 -40.86 -12.59
N GLY A 218 -9.93 -40.83 -13.41
CA GLY A 218 -9.96 -41.34 -14.79
C GLY A 218 -10.61 -40.41 -15.81
N GLY A 219 -10.80 -39.12 -15.48
CA GLY A 219 -11.31 -38.14 -16.44
C GLY A 219 -11.66 -36.79 -15.83
N PRO A 220 -11.84 -35.74 -16.66
CA PRO A 220 -11.91 -34.34 -16.20
C PRO A 220 -13.13 -34.02 -15.32
N PHE A 221 -14.23 -34.76 -15.48
CA PHE A 221 -15.46 -34.61 -14.70
C PHE A 221 -15.84 -35.92 -14.00
N ALA A 222 -14.88 -36.84 -13.83
CA ALA A 222 -15.18 -38.13 -13.25
C ALA A 222 -15.56 -38.01 -11.76
N GLN A 223 -14.86 -37.19 -10.98
CA GLN A 223 -15.25 -36.91 -9.59
C GLN A 223 -16.64 -36.28 -9.48
N TYR A 224 -16.97 -35.35 -10.40
CA TYR A 224 -18.30 -34.74 -10.46
C TYR A 224 -19.40 -35.78 -10.69
N ARG A 225 -19.17 -36.74 -11.59
CA ARG A 225 -20.14 -37.80 -11.90
C ARG A 225 -20.25 -38.84 -10.78
N MET A 226 -19.16 -39.13 -10.07
CA MET A 226 -19.13 -40.13 -9.00
C MET A 226 -19.65 -39.60 -7.66
N TYR A 227 -19.26 -38.37 -7.29
CA TYR A 227 -19.48 -37.82 -5.95
C TYR A 227 -20.28 -36.49 -5.95
N GLY A 228 -20.66 -35.98 -7.13
CA GLY A 228 -21.46 -34.77 -7.27
C GLY A 228 -20.63 -33.47 -7.32
N LEU A 229 -21.34 -32.33 -7.34
CA LEU A 229 -20.75 -31.00 -7.52
C LEU A 229 -19.91 -30.54 -6.33
N ALA A 230 -20.37 -30.81 -5.10
CA ALA A 230 -19.72 -30.28 -3.91
C ALA A 230 -18.28 -30.79 -3.75
N PRO A 231 -17.98 -32.11 -3.84
CA PRO A 231 -16.59 -32.60 -3.74
C PRO A 231 -15.71 -32.12 -4.89
N TYR A 232 -16.27 -31.99 -6.10
CA TYR A 232 -15.55 -31.47 -7.27
C TYR A 232 -15.10 -30.02 -7.07
N LEU A 233 -16.00 -29.13 -6.63
CA LEU A 233 -15.67 -27.74 -6.33
C LEU A 233 -14.76 -27.62 -5.10
N GLN A 234 -14.92 -28.48 -4.09
CA GLN A 234 -14.06 -28.51 -2.92
C GLN A 234 -12.62 -28.86 -3.32
N SER A 235 -12.41 -29.90 -4.13
CA SER A 235 -11.08 -30.24 -4.62
C SER A 235 -10.46 -29.11 -5.44
N LEU A 236 -11.21 -28.47 -6.34
CA LEU A 236 -10.73 -27.30 -7.08
C LEU A 236 -10.31 -26.16 -6.13
N PHE A 237 -11.16 -25.86 -5.14
CA PHE A 237 -10.91 -24.81 -4.15
C PHE A 237 -9.65 -25.12 -3.32
N THR A 238 -9.46 -26.37 -2.91
CA THR A 238 -8.26 -26.83 -2.21
C THR A 238 -6.99 -26.52 -3.00
N TYR A 239 -6.92 -26.90 -4.29
CA TYR A 239 -5.75 -26.60 -5.12
C TYR A 239 -5.56 -25.09 -5.29
N TRP A 240 -6.65 -24.35 -5.49
CA TRP A 240 -6.59 -22.89 -5.59
C TRP A 240 -6.02 -22.24 -4.32
N VAL A 241 -6.49 -22.65 -3.14
CA VAL A 241 -5.99 -22.16 -1.84
C VAL A 241 -4.52 -22.52 -1.65
N TYR A 242 -4.12 -23.75 -1.98
CA TYR A 242 -2.74 -24.20 -1.86
C TYR A 242 -1.78 -23.34 -2.71
N PHE A 243 -2.07 -23.20 -4.01
CA PHE A 243 -1.23 -22.39 -4.90
C PHE A 243 -1.31 -20.90 -4.56
N GLY A 244 -2.46 -20.42 -4.08
CA GLY A 244 -2.60 -19.07 -3.55
C GLY A 244 -1.67 -18.83 -2.37
N ALA A 245 -1.64 -19.75 -1.41
CA ALA A 245 -0.75 -19.70 -0.26
C ALA A 245 0.73 -19.74 -0.68
N ALA A 246 1.12 -20.66 -1.56
CA ALA A 246 2.47 -20.76 -2.11
C ALA A 246 2.92 -19.43 -2.73
N LEU A 247 2.06 -18.83 -3.56
CA LEU A 247 2.33 -17.58 -4.24
C LEU A 247 2.36 -16.37 -3.29
N VAL A 248 1.57 -16.37 -2.21
CA VAL A 248 1.66 -15.33 -1.16
C VAL A 248 3.00 -15.39 -0.43
N VAL A 249 3.46 -16.58 -0.06
CA VAL A 249 4.79 -16.77 0.55
C VAL A 249 5.88 -16.32 -0.41
N TYR A 250 5.82 -16.77 -1.67
CA TYR A 250 6.77 -16.40 -2.70
C TYR A 250 6.80 -14.89 -2.96
N ALA A 251 5.64 -14.23 -3.03
CA ALA A 251 5.56 -12.77 -3.16
C ALA A 251 6.21 -12.05 -1.96
N THR A 252 6.05 -12.59 -0.75
CA THR A 252 6.63 -12.01 0.47
C THR A 252 8.15 -12.14 0.46
N LEU A 253 8.67 -13.30 0.06
CA LEU A 253 10.11 -13.55 -0.11
C LEU A 253 10.74 -12.61 -1.14
N LEU A 254 10.04 -12.33 -2.24
CA LEU A 254 10.52 -11.36 -3.24
C LEU A 254 10.42 -9.91 -2.74
N ARG A 255 9.46 -9.58 -1.87
CA ARG A 255 9.18 -8.19 -1.48
C ARG A 255 10.25 -7.58 -0.57
N VAL A 256 10.77 -8.36 0.38
CA VAL A 256 11.76 -7.83 1.35
C VAL A 256 13.07 -7.43 0.65
N PRO A 257 13.71 -8.28 -0.17
CA PRO A 257 14.90 -7.90 -0.93
C PRO A 257 14.63 -6.75 -1.90
N ALA A 258 13.45 -6.72 -2.53
CA ALA A 258 13.07 -5.65 -3.44
C ALA A 258 13.05 -4.27 -2.75
N GLU A 259 12.46 -4.18 -1.56
CA GLU A 259 12.44 -2.92 -0.80
C GLU A 259 13.86 -2.52 -0.34
N VAL A 260 14.68 -3.48 0.09
CA VAL A 260 16.08 -3.23 0.46
C VAL A 260 16.90 -2.72 -0.73
N LEU A 261 16.78 -3.36 -1.90
CA LEU A 261 17.48 -2.96 -3.12
C LEU A 261 17.01 -1.59 -3.63
N ALA A 262 15.71 -1.32 -3.57
CA ALA A 262 15.16 -0.02 -3.98
C ALA A 262 15.62 1.10 -3.05
N LEU A 263 15.65 0.85 -1.73
CA LEU A 263 16.13 1.81 -0.74
C LEU A 263 17.64 2.04 -0.93
N GLY A 264 18.45 0.97 -1.00
CA GLY A 264 19.89 1.05 -1.19
C GLY A 264 20.29 1.75 -2.48
N GLY A 265 19.63 1.42 -3.60
CA GLY A 265 19.88 2.10 -4.88
C GLY A 265 19.47 3.58 -4.87
N THR A 266 18.48 3.96 -4.06
CA THR A 266 18.12 5.37 -3.86
C THR A 266 19.18 6.13 -3.06
N TRP A 267 19.79 5.49 -2.06
CA TRP A 267 20.91 6.07 -1.32
C TRP A 267 22.14 6.30 -2.20
N LEU A 268 22.44 5.37 -3.11
CA LEU A 268 23.57 5.48 -4.03
C LEU A 268 23.33 6.52 -5.14
N SER A 269 22.09 6.64 -5.63
CA SER A 269 21.76 7.59 -6.69
C SER A 269 20.32 8.12 -6.56
N PRO A 270 20.11 9.19 -5.78
CA PRO A 270 18.77 9.78 -5.60
C PRO A 270 18.13 10.21 -6.92
N ARG A 271 18.93 10.70 -7.89
CA ARG A 271 18.47 11.09 -9.22
C ARG A 271 17.88 9.93 -10.03
N ARG A 272 18.31 8.69 -9.77
CA ARG A 272 17.85 7.48 -10.46
C ARG A 272 16.86 6.67 -9.62
N ALA A 273 16.40 7.17 -8.46
CA ALA A 273 15.52 6.45 -7.54
C ALA A 273 14.29 5.85 -8.24
N ARG A 274 13.65 6.63 -9.13
CA ARG A 274 12.51 6.18 -9.93
C ARG A 274 12.85 5.03 -10.88
N GLY A 275 13.99 5.13 -11.56
CA GLY A 275 14.48 4.09 -12.48
C GLY A 275 14.83 2.80 -11.75
N VAL A 276 15.56 2.90 -10.63
CA VAL A 276 15.88 1.75 -9.77
C VAL A 276 14.59 1.08 -9.27
N ARG A 277 13.64 1.87 -8.77
CA ARG A 277 12.36 1.33 -8.28
C ARG A 277 11.59 0.62 -9.37
N ARG A 278 11.50 1.20 -10.57
CA ARG A 278 10.85 0.58 -11.73
C ARG A 278 11.52 -0.74 -12.13
N PHE A 279 12.84 -0.75 -12.20
CA PHE A 279 13.60 -1.96 -12.51
C PHE A 279 13.34 -3.08 -11.50
N VAL A 280 13.39 -2.76 -10.20
CA VAL A 280 13.10 -3.71 -9.13
C VAL A 280 11.67 -4.24 -9.23
N GLU A 281 10.67 -3.37 -9.46
CA GLU A 281 9.28 -3.79 -9.58
C GLU A 281 9.02 -4.68 -10.80
N ILE A 282 9.62 -4.36 -11.95
CA ILE A 282 9.55 -5.21 -13.15
C ILE A 282 10.22 -6.55 -12.89
N THR A 283 11.40 -6.55 -12.29
CA THR A 283 12.13 -7.79 -11.96
C THR A 283 11.32 -8.67 -11.02
N CYS A 284 10.72 -8.10 -9.98
CA CYS A 284 9.82 -8.83 -9.08
C CYS A 284 8.57 -9.34 -9.79
N ALA A 285 7.99 -8.58 -10.71
CA ALA A 285 6.84 -9.03 -11.49
C ALA A 285 7.20 -10.21 -12.40
N LEU A 286 8.35 -10.13 -13.09
CA LEU A 286 8.85 -11.22 -13.93
C LEU A 286 9.15 -12.47 -13.10
N LEU A 287 9.88 -12.33 -11.99
CA LEU A 287 10.17 -13.44 -11.06
C LEU A 287 8.88 -14.03 -10.49
N TYR A 288 7.88 -13.20 -10.21
CA TYR A 288 6.60 -13.66 -9.68
C TYR A 288 5.79 -14.43 -10.72
N PHE A 289 5.55 -13.86 -11.90
CA PHE A 289 4.65 -14.47 -12.90
C PHE A 289 5.34 -15.53 -13.76
N VAL A 290 6.55 -15.23 -14.27
CA VAL A 290 7.29 -16.15 -15.14
C VAL A 290 8.07 -17.14 -14.28
N GLY A 291 8.74 -16.65 -13.24
CA GLY A 291 9.56 -17.51 -12.37
C GLY A 291 8.74 -18.58 -11.66
N SER A 292 7.54 -18.27 -11.16
CA SER A 292 6.70 -19.29 -10.51
C SER A 292 6.27 -20.41 -11.47
N LEU A 293 5.92 -20.06 -12.71
CA LEU A 293 5.52 -21.04 -13.73
C LEU A 293 6.73 -21.85 -14.21
N ALA A 294 7.88 -21.21 -14.38
CA ALA A 294 9.11 -21.89 -14.78
C ALA A 294 9.57 -22.89 -13.72
N LEU A 295 9.52 -22.53 -12.42
CA LEU A 295 9.84 -23.44 -11.33
C LEU A 295 8.92 -24.67 -11.33
N MET A 296 7.62 -24.47 -11.57
CA MET A 296 6.70 -25.59 -11.73
C MET A 296 7.04 -26.45 -12.94
N ALA A 297 7.29 -25.83 -14.10
CA ALA A 297 7.64 -26.57 -15.31
C ALA A 297 8.91 -27.42 -15.12
N VAL A 298 9.94 -26.86 -14.47
CA VAL A 298 11.16 -27.60 -14.13
C VAL A 298 10.84 -28.80 -13.24
N GLN A 299 10.04 -28.61 -12.19
CA GLN A 299 9.63 -29.71 -11.29
C GLN A 299 8.86 -30.84 -12.00
N PHE A 300 8.13 -30.54 -13.08
CA PHE A 300 7.43 -31.54 -13.89
C PHE A 300 8.31 -32.26 -14.90
N LEU A 301 9.43 -31.64 -15.30
CA LEU A 301 10.34 -32.15 -16.33
C LEU A 301 11.57 -32.87 -15.75
N SER A 302 11.89 -32.64 -14.47
CA SER A 302 12.93 -33.33 -13.71
C SER A 302 12.42 -34.60 -13.07
#